data_AF-A0A356L304-F1
#
_entry.id   AF-A0A356L304-F1
#
_cell.length_a   1.000
_cell.length_b   1.000
_cell.length_c   1.000
_cell.angle_alpha   90.00
_cell.angle_beta   90.00
_cell.angle_gamma   90.00
#
_symmetry.space_group_name_H-M   'P 1'
#
loop_
_entity.id
_entity.type
_entity.pdbx_description
1 polymer ?
#
loop_
_entity_poly.entity_id
_entity_poly.type
_entity_poly.pdbx_seq_one_letter_code
_entity_poly.pdbx_strand_id
1 'polypeptide(L)'
;MEQYLEKGKEVLKILINNGCEAYLIGDAVCNTILQLPFEEIEITTNATPDMVKGIFFQAKVEPEADGRVRLFYNGYEFVVSTFKAEEKHRDNRAPLRTHYSKDLHDELATRDFTISAIAMSHGGKLTDAYGGFEDIQKKRIKTIGNPRVRFSEDPIRMLRAIRLVSELGFKIHSASASAMRLRAKLLSKVSPEDMLREIKRILNGKYLKKAVAFLVGAHLHKYIPVLGPELKRLENSFKFESVDIFLACAFFKAGGFHEEWAALAADPESLQKTVELALVTPKSKYDAMILYTNGLKVCQDANLVNALRGKASKKTRKIKNEYELLPIHQEDDLKFKEKDLLELTNNQAGDYAEQIIHDMVAKILKNELANDYDALKIYAINSLRETGVLPSLSTNEDYRPETEPIKAYQSSEPVQAIQEVSEPETQASAYATQPKNPQPSFQQPPALADQQRLNNELRQSEPIISGYAELKLDQIERRIYEQEKRLQEKDAKIKELERQALQLKLDSDVNSLVGQNLEMLKDMNYFDKSTEKAAVSKELKDIYKGLITNADPKYRALKEDKDKNDKEN
;
A
#
# COMPACT_ATOMS: atom_id res chain seq x y z
N MET A 1 -15.08 4.33 -18.45
CA MET A 1 -15.08 3.02 -17.75
C MET A 1 -15.76 1.95 -18.57
N GLU A 2 -17.02 2.12 -18.98
CA GLU A 2 -17.71 1.15 -19.85
C GLU A 2 -16.91 0.85 -21.13
N GLN A 3 -16.40 1.89 -21.81
CA GLN A 3 -15.56 1.72 -22.99
C GLN A 3 -14.28 0.92 -22.70
N TYR A 4 -13.63 1.15 -21.55
CA TYR A 4 -12.43 0.40 -21.17
C TYR A 4 -12.74 -1.07 -20.92
N LEU A 5 -13.87 -1.36 -20.27
CA LEU A 5 -14.36 -2.71 -20.06
C LEU A 5 -14.71 -3.42 -21.38
N GLU A 6 -15.37 -2.72 -22.31
CA GLU A 6 -15.67 -3.25 -23.64
C GLU A 6 -14.38 -3.56 -24.42
N LYS A 7 -13.35 -2.70 -24.33
CA LYS A 7 -12.04 -3.02 -24.90
C LYS A 7 -11.36 -4.22 -24.25
N GLY A 8 -11.50 -4.40 -22.94
CA GLY A 8 -11.08 -5.62 -22.25
C GLY A 8 -11.79 -6.87 -22.79
N LYS A 9 -13.10 -6.81 -23.02
CA LYS A 9 -13.87 -7.90 -23.62
C LYS A 9 -13.47 -8.19 -25.07
N GLU A 10 -13.08 -7.18 -25.86
CA GLU A 10 -12.49 -7.38 -27.19
C GLU A 10 -11.20 -8.19 -27.11
N VAL A 11 -10.29 -7.84 -26.20
CA VAL A 11 -9.03 -8.58 -25.96
C VAL A 11 -9.32 -10.04 -25.58
N LEU A 12 -10.30 -10.29 -24.71
CA LEU A 12 -10.72 -11.65 -24.37
C LEU A 12 -11.17 -12.44 -25.62
N LYS A 13 -12.00 -11.84 -26.47
CA LYS A 13 -12.48 -12.48 -27.71
C LYS A 13 -11.33 -12.83 -28.65
N ILE A 14 -10.33 -11.95 -28.77
CA ILE A 14 -9.15 -12.21 -29.61
C ILE A 14 -8.37 -13.43 -29.10
N LEU A 15 -8.11 -13.50 -27.78
CA LEU A 15 -7.45 -14.66 -27.17
C LEU A 15 -8.26 -15.94 -27.39
N ILE A 16 -9.58 -15.90 -27.17
CA ILE A 16 -10.48 -17.05 -27.33
C ILE A 16 -10.54 -17.55 -28.78
N ASN A 17 -10.61 -16.64 -29.75
CA ASN A 17 -10.61 -16.99 -31.17
C ASN A 17 -9.27 -17.63 -31.62
N ASN A 18 -8.20 -17.44 -30.86
CA ASN A 18 -6.90 -18.10 -31.05
C ASN A 18 -6.76 -19.39 -30.21
N GLY A 19 -7.86 -19.94 -29.69
CA GLY A 19 -7.87 -21.22 -28.97
C GLY A 19 -7.41 -21.14 -27.51
N CYS A 20 -7.32 -19.93 -26.94
CA CYS A 20 -6.95 -19.73 -25.54
C CYS A 20 -8.19 -19.60 -24.65
N GLU A 21 -8.05 -19.88 -23.36
CA GLU A 21 -9.01 -19.44 -22.35
C GLU A 21 -8.61 -18.05 -21.85
N ALA A 22 -9.57 -17.16 -21.65
CA ALA A 22 -9.28 -15.81 -21.16
C ALA A 22 -10.45 -15.21 -20.36
N TYR A 23 -10.13 -14.55 -19.25
CA TYR A 23 -11.10 -13.95 -18.33
C TYR A 23 -10.58 -12.62 -17.77
N LEU A 24 -11.49 -11.69 -17.45
CA LEU A 24 -11.17 -10.56 -16.58
C LEU A 24 -11.16 -11.04 -15.13
N ILE A 25 -10.25 -10.52 -14.31
CA ILE A 25 -10.13 -10.85 -12.87
C ILE A 25 -9.75 -9.62 -12.04
N GLY A 26 -9.59 -9.80 -10.73
CA GLY A 26 -9.01 -8.81 -9.83
C GLY A 26 -9.94 -7.64 -9.48
N ASP A 27 -9.33 -6.50 -9.15
CA ASP A 27 -10.03 -5.29 -8.67
C ASP A 27 -11.08 -4.81 -9.68
N ALA A 28 -10.82 -4.93 -11.00
CA ALA A 28 -11.75 -4.53 -12.06
C ALA A 28 -13.08 -5.30 -12.00
N VAL A 29 -13.04 -6.62 -11.77
CA VAL A 29 -14.26 -7.44 -11.67
C VAL A 29 -15.02 -7.11 -10.39
N CYS A 30 -14.31 -7.04 -9.25
CA CYS A 30 -14.92 -6.68 -7.97
C CYS A 30 -15.59 -5.30 -8.03
N ASN A 31 -14.88 -4.30 -8.57
CA ASN A 31 -15.39 -2.94 -8.69
C ASN A 31 -16.51 -2.84 -9.72
N THR A 32 -16.50 -3.64 -10.80
CA THR A 32 -17.63 -3.73 -11.74
C THR A 32 -18.89 -4.24 -11.03
N ILE A 33 -18.78 -5.30 -10.22
CA ILE A 33 -19.91 -5.83 -9.42
C ILE A 33 -20.43 -4.77 -8.44
N LEU A 34 -19.53 -3.98 -7.85
CA LEU A 34 -19.85 -2.93 -6.89
C LEU A 34 -20.25 -1.58 -7.51
N GLN A 35 -20.21 -1.47 -8.86
CA GLN A 35 -20.40 -0.20 -9.58
C GLN A 35 -19.45 0.91 -9.10
N LEU A 36 -18.21 0.53 -8.79
CA LEU A 36 -17.13 1.43 -8.39
C LEU A 36 -16.16 1.65 -9.56
N PRO A 37 -15.43 2.78 -9.58
CA PRO A 37 -14.40 2.99 -10.57
C PRO A 37 -13.21 2.05 -10.37
N PHE A 38 -12.52 1.76 -11.46
CA PHE A 38 -11.25 1.04 -11.49
C PHE A 38 -10.33 1.67 -12.52
N GLU A 39 -9.03 1.56 -12.30
CA GLU A 39 -8.00 2.23 -13.09
C GLU A 39 -7.27 1.27 -14.04
N GLU A 40 -7.29 -0.03 -13.76
CA GLU A 40 -6.56 -1.05 -14.52
C GLU A 40 -7.46 -2.28 -14.74
N ILE A 41 -7.38 -2.87 -15.93
CA ILE A 41 -8.02 -4.16 -16.24
C ILE A 41 -6.95 -5.25 -16.26
N GLU A 42 -7.12 -6.24 -15.38
CA GLU A 42 -6.34 -7.46 -15.35
C GLU A 42 -7.08 -8.58 -16.11
N ILE A 43 -6.37 -9.16 -17.07
CA ILE A 43 -6.79 -10.29 -17.88
C ILE A 43 -5.93 -11.48 -17.48
N THR A 44 -6.56 -12.64 -17.35
CA THR A 44 -5.84 -13.89 -17.13
C THR A 44 -6.18 -14.90 -18.22
N THR A 45 -5.19 -15.69 -18.64
CA THR A 45 -5.31 -16.61 -19.77
C THR A 45 -4.39 -17.82 -19.61
N ASN A 46 -4.73 -18.94 -20.26
CA ASN A 46 -3.78 -20.05 -20.39
C ASN A 46 -2.67 -19.81 -21.45
N ALA A 47 -2.71 -18.67 -22.15
CA ALA A 47 -1.66 -18.28 -23.09
C ALA A 47 -0.39 -17.83 -22.37
N THR A 48 0.77 -18.32 -22.81
CA THR A 48 2.08 -17.87 -22.31
C THR A 48 2.40 -16.44 -22.80
N PRO A 49 3.35 -15.72 -22.16
CA PRO A 49 3.75 -14.39 -22.63
C PRO A 49 4.13 -14.34 -24.11
N ASP A 50 4.85 -15.35 -24.60
CA ASP A 50 5.23 -15.45 -26.01
C ASP A 50 4.02 -15.69 -26.93
N MET A 51 3.04 -16.48 -26.50
CA MET A 51 1.79 -16.65 -27.23
C MET A 51 1.00 -15.35 -27.30
N VAL A 52 0.88 -14.62 -26.18
CA VAL A 52 0.21 -13.30 -26.15
C VAL A 52 0.91 -12.34 -27.11
N LYS A 53 2.25 -12.29 -27.09
CA LYS A 53 3.04 -11.47 -28.03
C LYS A 53 2.81 -11.87 -29.49
N GLY A 54 2.69 -13.16 -29.78
CA GLY A 54 2.39 -13.66 -31.12
C GLY A 54 0.97 -13.31 -31.58
N ILE A 55 -0.03 -13.49 -30.71
CA ILE A 55 -1.44 -13.16 -31.00
C ILE A 55 -1.61 -11.66 -31.24
N PHE A 56 -0.93 -10.83 -30.44
CA PHE A 56 -0.99 -9.38 -30.50
C PHE A 56 0.23 -8.76 -31.20
N PHE A 57 0.73 -9.38 -32.28
CA PHE A 57 1.96 -8.95 -32.96
C PHE A 57 1.91 -7.51 -33.54
N GLN A 58 0.71 -6.98 -33.79
CA GLN A 58 0.51 -5.60 -34.26
C GLN A 58 0.37 -4.58 -33.11
N ALA A 59 0.24 -5.06 -31.88
CA ALA A 59 0.13 -4.22 -30.70
C ALA A 59 1.46 -4.20 -29.94
N LYS A 60 1.64 -3.18 -29.11
CA LYS A 60 2.79 -3.13 -28.21
C LYS A 60 2.53 -4.09 -27.05
N VAL A 61 3.42 -5.05 -26.86
CA VAL A 61 3.40 -6.01 -25.75
C VAL A 61 4.74 -5.95 -25.02
N GLU A 62 4.71 -5.53 -23.76
CA GLU A 62 5.90 -5.43 -22.92
C GLU A 62 5.90 -6.56 -21.89
N PRO A 63 6.94 -7.41 -21.85
CA PRO A 63 7.03 -8.45 -20.84
C PRO A 63 7.25 -7.85 -19.44
N GLU A 64 6.59 -8.42 -18.45
CA GLU A 64 6.79 -8.13 -17.03
C GLU A 64 7.28 -9.40 -16.30
N ALA A 65 7.56 -9.26 -15.00
CA ALA A 65 7.88 -10.40 -14.15
C ALA A 65 6.71 -11.38 -13.99
N ASP A 66 7.03 -12.60 -13.58
CA ASP A 66 6.07 -13.63 -13.17
C ASP A 66 5.00 -13.97 -14.23
N GLY A 67 5.37 -14.08 -15.50
CA GLY A 67 4.44 -14.50 -16.56
C GLY A 67 3.33 -13.49 -16.85
N ARG A 68 3.61 -12.21 -16.60
CA ARG A 68 2.74 -11.09 -16.97
C ARG A 68 3.29 -10.37 -18.18
N VAL A 69 2.38 -9.76 -18.95
CA VAL A 69 2.72 -8.82 -20.01
C VAL A 69 1.77 -7.62 -19.92
N ARG A 70 2.30 -6.44 -20.24
CA ARG A 70 1.53 -5.22 -20.42
C ARG A 70 1.19 -5.07 -21.90
N LEU A 71 -0.09 -5.14 -22.22
CA LEU A 71 -0.64 -5.08 -23.57
C LEU A 71 -1.24 -3.69 -23.81
N PHE A 72 -0.79 -3.00 -24.85
CA PHE A 72 -1.37 -1.74 -25.30
C PHE A 72 -2.23 -1.98 -26.55
N TYR A 73 -3.54 -1.94 -26.40
CA TYR A 73 -4.50 -2.26 -27.45
C TYR A 73 -5.53 -1.13 -27.62
N ASN A 74 -5.63 -0.58 -28.82
CA ASN A 74 -6.57 0.50 -29.19
C ASN A 74 -6.55 1.71 -28.25
N GLY A 75 -5.35 2.12 -27.80
CA GLY A 75 -5.18 3.26 -26.89
C GLY A 75 -5.47 2.96 -25.42
N TYR A 76 -5.73 1.69 -25.08
CA TYR A 76 -5.92 1.22 -23.70
C TYR A 76 -4.82 0.25 -23.30
N GLU A 77 -4.60 0.15 -22.00
CA GLU A 77 -3.56 -0.66 -21.39
C GLU A 77 -4.19 -1.80 -20.60
N PHE A 78 -3.62 -3.01 -20.69
CA PHE A 78 -4.11 -4.20 -20.01
C PHE A 78 -2.96 -4.98 -19.41
N VAL A 79 -3.15 -5.52 -18.21
CA VAL A 79 -2.21 -6.51 -17.66
C VAL A 79 -2.74 -7.88 -18.02
N VAL A 80 -2.01 -8.61 -18.86
CA VAL A 80 -2.36 -9.99 -19.26
C VAL A 80 -1.43 -10.94 -18.51
N SER A 81 -2.00 -11.87 -17.77
CA SER A 81 -1.27 -12.84 -16.93
C SER A 81 -1.56 -14.27 -17.37
N THR A 82 -0.51 -15.09 -17.47
CA THR A 82 -0.69 -16.53 -17.69
C THR A 82 -1.16 -17.20 -16.39
N PHE A 83 -2.08 -18.17 -16.48
CA PHE A 83 -2.55 -18.95 -15.34
C PHE A 83 -1.38 -19.54 -14.54
N LYS A 84 -1.46 -19.47 -13.22
CA LYS A 84 -0.44 -20.00 -12.31
C LYS A 84 -1.03 -21.08 -11.41
N ALA A 85 -0.22 -22.06 -11.04
CA ALA A 85 -0.56 -22.99 -9.97
C ALA A 85 0.04 -22.53 -8.64
N GLU A 86 -0.64 -22.80 -7.53
CA GLU A 86 -0.05 -22.65 -6.20
C GLU A 86 1.14 -23.62 -6.05
N GLU A 87 2.33 -23.09 -5.87
CA GLU A 87 3.47 -23.89 -5.45
C GLU A 87 3.36 -24.23 -3.98
N LYS A 88 3.36 -25.52 -3.65
CA LYS A 88 3.54 -25.98 -2.28
C LYS A 88 5.00 -25.73 -1.88
N HIS A 89 5.27 -24.61 -1.21
CA HIS A 89 6.58 -24.33 -0.65
C HIS A 89 6.99 -25.47 0.31
N ARG A 90 7.91 -26.33 -0.15
CA ARG A 90 8.60 -27.30 0.71
C ARG A 90 9.79 -26.67 1.45
N ASP A 91 10.35 -25.60 0.91
CA ASP A 91 11.45 -24.83 1.49
C ASP A 91 11.17 -23.34 1.32
N ASN A 92 11.50 -22.52 2.32
CA ASN A 92 11.33 -21.05 2.37
C ASN A 92 12.19 -20.27 1.35
N ARG A 93 12.36 -20.79 0.12
CA ARG A 93 13.06 -20.12 -0.99
C ARG A 93 12.04 -19.67 -2.02
N ALA A 94 12.26 -18.49 -2.59
CA ALA A 94 11.48 -18.02 -3.73
C ALA A 94 11.64 -19.02 -4.91
N PRO A 95 10.56 -19.30 -5.67
CA PRO A 95 10.64 -20.19 -6.82
C PRO A 95 11.67 -19.70 -7.84
N LEU A 96 12.45 -20.63 -8.41
CA LEU A 96 13.37 -20.31 -9.49
C LEU A 96 12.64 -20.04 -10.82
N ARG A 97 11.39 -20.49 -10.97
CA ARG A 97 10.53 -20.30 -12.16
C ARG A 97 9.05 -20.32 -11.79
N THR A 98 8.26 -19.47 -12.44
CA THR A 98 6.79 -19.50 -12.37
C THR A 98 6.26 -20.77 -13.06
N HIS A 99 5.46 -21.58 -12.36
CA HIS A 99 4.78 -22.72 -12.96
C HIS A 99 3.43 -22.30 -13.54
N TYR A 100 3.32 -22.37 -14.87
CA TYR A 100 2.06 -22.09 -15.56
C TYR A 100 1.08 -23.26 -15.43
N SER A 101 -0.18 -22.94 -15.12
CA SER A 101 -1.29 -23.87 -15.16
C SER A 101 -2.06 -23.74 -16.48
N LYS A 102 -2.93 -24.71 -16.75
CA LYS A 102 -3.95 -24.64 -17.79
C LYS A 102 -5.36 -24.48 -17.22
N ASP A 103 -5.52 -24.52 -15.90
CA ASP A 103 -6.80 -24.44 -15.21
C ASP A 103 -6.99 -23.05 -14.60
N LEU A 104 -8.14 -22.43 -14.88
CA LEU A 104 -8.54 -21.17 -14.25
C LEU A 104 -8.66 -21.33 -12.73
N HIS A 105 -9.11 -22.48 -12.25
CA HIS A 105 -9.28 -22.74 -10.82
C HIS A 105 -7.95 -22.60 -10.07
N ASP A 106 -6.85 -23.07 -10.66
CA ASP A 106 -5.51 -22.94 -10.10
C ASP A 106 -5.10 -21.46 -9.97
N GLU A 107 -5.34 -20.65 -11.02
CA GLU A 107 -5.05 -19.21 -10.98
C GLU A 107 -5.84 -18.51 -9.87
N LEU A 108 -7.15 -18.79 -9.80
CA LEU A 108 -8.02 -18.20 -8.79
C LEU A 108 -7.61 -18.62 -7.36
N ALA A 109 -7.05 -19.83 -7.19
CA ALA A 109 -6.52 -20.30 -5.91
C ALA A 109 -5.34 -19.46 -5.41
N THR A 110 -4.49 -18.97 -6.32
CA THR A 110 -3.28 -18.21 -5.97
C THR A 110 -3.59 -16.84 -5.35
N ARG A 111 -4.82 -16.35 -5.50
CA ARG A 111 -5.24 -15.02 -5.04
C ARG A 111 -5.34 -14.94 -3.52
N ASP A 112 -5.34 -13.72 -3.02
CA ASP A 112 -5.31 -13.47 -1.57
C ASP A 112 -6.70 -13.63 -0.94
N PHE A 113 -7.72 -13.05 -1.57
CA PHE A 113 -9.06 -12.90 -1.02
C PHE A 113 -10.12 -13.40 -2.00
N THR A 114 -11.20 -13.95 -1.45
CA THR A 114 -12.36 -14.47 -2.20
C THR A 114 -12.91 -13.45 -3.18
N ILE A 115 -13.06 -12.19 -2.73
CA ILE A 115 -13.56 -11.08 -3.56
C ILE A 115 -12.66 -10.72 -4.75
N SER A 116 -11.38 -11.13 -4.71
CA SER A 116 -10.41 -10.95 -5.81
C SER A 116 -10.27 -12.17 -6.71
N ALA A 117 -10.95 -13.27 -6.38
CA ALA A 117 -10.94 -14.54 -7.12
C ALA A 117 -12.26 -14.81 -7.85
N ILE A 118 -12.82 -13.75 -8.44
CA ILE A 118 -13.99 -13.84 -9.33
C ILE A 118 -13.47 -13.57 -10.74
N ALA A 119 -13.78 -14.48 -11.66
CA ALA A 119 -13.48 -14.34 -13.07
C ALA A 119 -14.72 -13.91 -13.85
N MET A 120 -14.57 -13.02 -14.82
CA MET A 120 -15.65 -12.58 -15.71
C MET A 120 -15.30 -12.89 -17.16
N SER A 121 -16.21 -13.58 -17.86
CA SER A 121 -16.05 -13.88 -19.29
C SER A 121 -16.36 -12.67 -20.18
N HIS A 122 -16.02 -12.76 -21.47
CA HIS A 122 -16.36 -11.73 -22.46
C HIS A 122 -17.88 -11.45 -22.57
N GLY A 123 -18.71 -12.43 -22.21
CA GLY A 123 -20.17 -12.32 -22.20
C GLY A 123 -20.74 -11.78 -20.88
N GLY A 124 -19.88 -11.45 -19.90
CA GLY A 124 -20.29 -10.98 -18.58
C GLY A 124 -20.69 -12.09 -17.61
N LYS A 125 -20.46 -13.37 -17.96
CA LYS A 125 -20.71 -14.48 -17.03
C LYS A 125 -19.63 -14.49 -15.95
N LEU A 126 -20.06 -14.53 -14.69
CA LEU A 126 -19.17 -14.64 -13.53
C LEU A 126 -18.89 -16.11 -13.18
N THR A 127 -17.63 -16.42 -12.92
CA THR A 127 -17.16 -17.69 -12.37
C THR A 127 -16.56 -17.41 -11.00
N ASP A 128 -17.11 -18.03 -9.96
CA ASP A 128 -16.71 -17.84 -8.56
C ASP A 128 -16.59 -19.20 -7.87
N ALA A 129 -15.35 -19.68 -7.71
CA ALA A 129 -15.07 -20.96 -7.07
C ALA A 129 -14.93 -20.85 -5.54
N TYR A 130 -14.76 -19.64 -5.00
CA TYR A 130 -14.36 -19.41 -3.60
C TYR A 130 -15.36 -18.61 -2.77
N GLY A 131 -16.53 -18.29 -3.35
CA GLY A 131 -17.59 -17.55 -2.68
C GLY A 131 -17.33 -16.05 -2.57
N GLY A 132 -16.56 -15.48 -3.50
CA GLY A 132 -16.28 -14.05 -3.58
C GLY A 132 -17.55 -13.21 -3.73
N PHE A 133 -18.54 -13.67 -4.50
CA PHE A 133 -19.80 -12.94 -4.69
C PHE A 133 -20.58 -12.82 -3.38
N GLU A 134 -20.67 -13.90 -2.60
CA GLU A 134 -21.30 -13.88 -1.28
C GLU A 134 -20.57 -12.93 -0.32
N ASP A 135 -19.24 -12.92 -0.37
CA ASP A 135 -18.40 -12.04 0.46
C ASP A 135 -18.56 -10.56 0.06
N ILE A 136 -18.72 -10.26 -1.23
CA ILE A 136 -19.06 -8.91 -1.72
C ILE A 136 -20.43 -8.48 -1.16
N GLN A 137 -21.45 -9.33 -1.26
CA GLN A 137 -22.80 -9.05 -0.73
C GLN A 137 -22.77 -8.81 0.79
N LYS A 138 -21.97 -9.59 1.52
CA LYS A 138 -21.77 -9.46 2.97
C LYS A 138 -20.78 -8.36 3.36
N LYS A 139 -20.20 -7.63 2.39
CA LYS A 139 -19.17 -6.60 2.59
C LYS A 139 -18.01 -7.10 3.45
N ARG A 140 -17.49 -8.28 3.11
CA ARG A 140 -16.52 -9.04 3.89
C ARG A 140 -15.25 -9.32 3.09
N ILE A 141 -14.09 -9.09 3.70
CA ILE A 141 -12.78 -9.49 3.16
C ILE A 141 -12.38 -10.80 3.83
N LYS A 142 -12.34 -11.88 3.05
CA LYS A 142 -12.01 -13.23 3.53
C LYS A 142 -10.89 -13.79 2.67
N THR A 143 -9.90 -14.39 3.32
CA THR A 143 -8.78 -15.06 2.62
C THR A 143 -9.26 -16.33 1.93
N ILE A 144 -8.65 -16.67 0.80
CA ILE A 144 -8.80 -17.99 0.20
C ILE A 144 -7.98 -19.00 1.01
N GLY A 145 -8.56 -20.15 1.33
CA GLY A 145 -7.92 -21.16 2.18
C GLY A 145 -7.69 -20.70 3.62
N ASN A 146 -6.63 -21.23 4.26
CA ASN A 146 -6.35 -20.98 5.68
C ASN A 146 -5.58 -19.64 5.86
N PRO A 147 -6.15 -18.63 6.54
CA PRO A 147 -5.53 -17.32 6.67
C PRO A 147 -4.16 -17.35 7.36
N ARG A 148 -3.93 -18.27 8.31
CA ARG A 148 -2.63 -18.39 9.01
C ARG A 148 -1.53 -18.83 8.06
N VAL A 149 -1.84 -19.73 7.11
CA VAL A 149 -0.91 -20.21 6.10
C VAL A 149 -0.64 -19.10 5.09
N ARG A 150 -1.71 -18.48 4.54
CA ARG A 150 -1.59 -17.40 3.55
C ARG A 150 -0.78 -16.21 4.01
N PHE A 151 -0.96 -15.76 5.25
CA PHE A 151 -0.17 -14.65 5.82
C PHE A 151 1.25 -15.07 6.23
N SER A 152 1.53 -16.38 6.34
CA SER A 152 2.89 -16.87 6.60
C SER A 152 3.69 -17.00 5.31
N GLU A 153 3.04 -17.40 4.22
CA GLU A 153 3.63 -17.44 2.86
C GLU A 153 3.97 -16.03 2.37
N ASP A 154 3.03 -15.11 2.48
CA ASP A 154 3.21 -13.73 2.06
C ASP A 154 2.59 -12.76 3.09
N PRO A 155 3.43 -12.18 3.97
CA PRO A 155 2.94 -11.26 4.99
C PRO A 155 2.38 -9.95 4.44
N ILE A 156 2.73 -9.52 3.20
CA ILE A 156 2.19 -8.26 2.63
C ILE A 156 0.68 -8.33 2.43
N ARG A 157 0.12 -9.55 2.30
CA ARG A 157 -1.34 -9.79 2.25
C ARG A 157 -2.08 -9.19 3.43
N MET A 158 -1.45 -9.07 4.59
CA MET A 158 -2.06 -8.38 5.72
C MET A 158 -2.28 -6.89 5.42
N LEU A 159 -1.30 -6.20 4.82
CA LEU A 159 -1.45 -4.81 4.38
C LEU A 159 -2.43 -4.69 3.20
N ARG A 160 -2.44 -5.64 2.26
CA ARG A 160 -3.46 -5.70 1.19
C ARG A 160 -4.88 -5.83 1.75
N ALA A 161 -5.08 -6.58 2.84
CA ALA A 161 -6.37 -6.64 3.52
C ALA A 161 -6.77 -5.26 4.10
N ILE A 162 -5.82 -4.53 4.71
CA ILE A 162 -6.05 -3.17 5.20
C ILE A 162 -6.34 -2.21 4.05
N ARG A 163 -5.64 -2.34 2.92
CA ARG A 163 -5.90 -1.56 1.70
C ARG A 163 -7.34 -1.74 1.25
N LEU A 164 -7.81 -2.98 1.13
CA LEU A 164 -9.19 -3.27 0.74
C LEU A 164 -10.20 -2.71 1.75
N VAL A 165 -9.89 -2.69 3.05
CA VAL A 165 -10.72 -1.97 4.04
C VAL A 165 -10.76 -0.47 3.74
N SER A 166 -9.62 0.13 3.40
CA SER A 166 -9.52 1.57 3.09
C SER A 166 -10.27 1.95 1.82
N GLU A 167 -10.23 1.09 0.80
CA GLU A 167 -10.84 1.36 -0.51
C GLU A 167 -12.35 1.06 -0.51
N LEU A 168 -12.72 -0.14 -0.05
CA LEU A 168 -14.09 -0.65 -0.17
C LEU A 168 -14.94 -0.41 1.09
N GLY A 169 -14.30 -0.17 2.23
CA GLY A 169 -15.00 -0.02 3.51
C GLY A 169 -15.58 -1.33 4.04
N PHE A 170 -15.12 -2.48 3.56
CA PHE A 170 -15.56 -3.81 4.00
C PHE A 170 -15.04 -4.15 5.40
N LYS A 171 -15.55 -5.23 6.01
CA LYS A 171 -15.04 -5.78 7.28
C LYS A 171 -14.20 -7.01 7.01
N ILE A 172 -13.10 -7.19 7.73
CA ILE A 172 -12.29 -8.41 7.61
C ILE A 172 -12.99 -9.55 8.35
N HIS A 173 -13.08 -10.73 7.73
CA HIS A 173 -13.64 -11.94 8.33
C HIS A 173 -12.92 -12.30 9.63
N SER A 174 -13.64 -12.79 10.64
CA SER A 174 -13.11 -13.02 12.00
C SER A 174 -11.87 -13.92 12.03
N ALA A 175 -11.87 -15.02 11.27
CA ALA A 175 -10.71 -15.91 11.20
C ALA A 175 -9.49 -15.22 10.57
N SER A 176 -9.70 -14.42 9.51
CA SER A 176 -8.64 -13.65 8.86
C SER A 176 -8.12 -12.56 9.80
N ALA A 177 -9.00 -11.84 10.50
CA ALA A 177 -8.64 -10.83 11.49
C ALA A 177 -7.80 -11.41 12.65
N SER A 178 -8.20 -12.56 13.18
CA SER A 178 -7.45 -13.25 14.23
C SER A 178 -6.06 -13.68 13.73
N ALA A 179 -5.97 -14.24 12.52
CA ALA A 179 -4.70 -14.64 11.94
C ALA A 179 -3.78 -13.45 11.67
N MET A 180 -4.30 -12.30 11.20
CA MET A 180 -3.52 -11.06 11.03
C MET A 180 -2.89 -10.63 12.36
N ARG A 181 -3.64 -10.66 13.46
CA ARG A 181 -3.13 -10.31 14.79
C ARG A 181 -2.02 -11.27 15.26
N LEU A 182 -2.23 -12.57 15.08
CA LEU A 182 -1.27 -13.60 15.47
C LEU A 182 0.02 -13.58 14.63
N ARG A 183 -0.10 -13.19 13.35
CA ARG A 183 1.00 -13.16 12.38
C ARG A 183 1.59 -11.77 12.17
N ALA A 184 1.11 -10.74 12.89
CA ALA A 184 1.52 -9.35 12.72
C ALA A 184 3.04 -9.14 12.65
N LYS A 185 3.80 -9.85 13.49
CA LYS A 185 5.28 -9.80 13.52
C LYS A 185 5.93 -10.15 12.20
N LEU A 186 5.30 -10.97 11.35
CA LEU A 186 5.85 -11.35 10.06
C LEU A 186 5.96 -10.16 9.09
N LEU A 187 5.22 -9.07 9.32
CA LEU A 187 5.41 -7.83 8.54
C LEU A 187 6.84 -7.30 8.64
N SER A 188 7.59 -7.57 9.72
CA SER A 188 8.98 -7.14 9.81
C SER A 188 9.92 -7.81 8.79
N LYS A 189 9.43 -8.82 8.06
CA LYS A 189 10.18 -9.48 6.98
C LYS A 189 9.88 -8.89 5.59
N VAL A 190 8.89 -8.01 5.49
CA VAL A 190 8.49 -7.40 4.23
C VAL A 190 9.38 -6.19 3.96
N SER A 191 9.80 -6.02 2.71
CA SER A 191 10.62 -4.87 2.31
C SER A 191 9.85 -3.55 2.49
N PRO A 192 10.53 -2.43 2.82
CA PRO A 192 9.90 -1.12 2.80
C PRO A 192 9.23 -0.81 1.46
N GLU A 193 9.88 -1.14 0.34
CA GLU A 193 9.38 -0.96 -1.03
C GLU A 193 7.99 -1.59 -1.26
N ASP A 194 7.81 -2.82 -0.81
CA ASP A 194 6.51 -3.51 -0.90
C ASP A 194 5.47 -2.87 0.00
N MET A 195 5.85 -2.46 1.21
CA MET A 195 4.94 -1.77 2.12
C MET A 195 4.51 -0.40 1.56
N LEU A 196 5.40 0.35 0.90
CA LEU A 196 5.10 1.67 0.33
C LEU A 196 3.93 1.59 -0.63
N ARG A 197 3.91 0.59 -1.52
CA ARG A 197 2.82 0.41 -2.50
C ARG A 197 1.45 0.27 -1.84
N GLU A 198 1.38 -0.56 -0.81
CA GLU A 198 0.14 -0.79 -0.07
C GLU A 198 -0.24 0.42 0.80
N ILE A 199 0.73 1.03 1.48
CA ILE A 199 0.51 2.19 2.35
C ILE A 199 0.04 3.39 1.55
N LYS A 200 0.58 3.64 0.36
CA LYS A 200 0.12 4.69 -0.56
C LYS A 200 -1.38 4.56 -0.84
N ARG A 201 -1.83 3.36 -1.20
CA ARG A 201 -3.26 3.09 -1.46
C ARG A 201 -4.10 3.15 -0.19
N ILE A 202 -3.57 2.71 0.95
CA ILE A 202 -4.26 2.84 2.25
C ILE A 202 -4.52 4.31 2.57
N LEU A 203 -3.49 5.18 2.48
CA LEU A 203 -3.57 6.60 2.83
C LEU A 203 -4.53 7.39 1.92
N ASN A 204 -4.66 6.98 0.65
CA ASN A 204 -5.56 7.61 -0.31
C ASN A 204 -6.98 7.02 -0.32
N GLY A 205 -7.25 5.97 0.47
CA GLY A 205 -8.54 5.28 0.48
C GLY A 205 -9.65 6.06 1.18
N LYS A 206 -10.87 5.95 0.64
CA LYS A 206 -12.08 6.63 1.14
C LYS A 206 -12.41 6.32 2.62
N TYR A 207 -12.05 5.14 3.08
CA TYR A 207 -12.32 4.63 4.43
C TYR A 207 -11.04 4.54 5.28
N LEU A 208 -10.07 5.43 5.05
CA LEU A 208 -8.80 5.51 5.78
C LEU A 208 -8.92 5.33 7.29
N LYS A 209 -9.85 6.06 7.94
CA LYS A 209 -10.04 5.95 9.40
C LYS A 209 -10.37 4.53 9.85
N LYS A 210 -11.21 3.82 9.09
CA LYS A 210 -11.59 2.44 9.38
C LYS A 210 -10.40 1.50 9.19
N ALA A 211 -9.63 1.72 8.13
CA ALA A 211 -8.42 0.94 7.84
C ALA A 211 -7.36 1.12 8.93
N VAL A 212 -7.08 2.36 9.35
CA VAL A 212 -6.14 2.69 10.42
C VAL A 212 -6.58 2.10 11.75
N ALA A 213 -7.87 2.23 12.13
CA ALA A 213 -8.39 1.62 13.35
C ALA A 213 -8.20 0.10 13.37
N PHE A 214 -8.46 -0.58 12.25
CA PHE A 214 -8.21 -2.02 12.17
C PHE A 214 -6.71 -2.34 12.23
N LEU A 215 -5.87 -1.63 11.46
CA LEU A 215 -4.42 -1.81 11.41
C LEU A 215 -3.81 -1.66 12.81
N VAL A 216 -4.27 -0.67 13.58
CA VAL A 216 -3.83 -0.44 14.96
C VAL A 216 -4.36 -1.50 15.91
N GLY A 217 -5.65 -1.83 15.85
CA GLY A 217 -6.25 -2.90 16.66
C GLY A 217 -5.65 -4.30 16.42
N ALA A 218 -5.16 -4.56 15.21
CA ALA A 218 -4.44 -5.78 14.84
C ALA A 218 -2.94 -5.74 15.17
N HIS A 219 -2.43 -4.65 15.76
CA HIS A 219 -1.01 -4.42 16.10
C HIS A 219 -0.05 -4.40 14.91
N LEU A 220 -0.53 -4.24 13.68
CA LEU A 220 0.31 -4.21 12.48
C LEU A 220 1.20 -2.97 12.44
N HIS A 221 0.71 -1.81 12.92
CA HIS A 221 1.48 -0.56 13.02
C HIS A 221 2.83 -0.71 13.73
N LYS A 222 2.99 -1.68 14.63
CA LYS A 222 4.24 -1.91 15.36
C LYS A 222 5.38 -2.42 14.47
N TYR A 223 5.04 -2.98 13.32
CA TYR A 223 5.97 -3.61 12.38
C TYR A 223 6.06 -2.86 11.06
N ILE A 224 5.38 -1.72 10.95
CA ILE A 224 5.60 -0.74 9.88
C ILE A 224 6.60 0.26 10.47
N PRO A 225 7.81 0.43 9.89
CA PRO A 225 8.92 1.22 10.44
C PRO A 225 8.60 2.67 10.85
N VAL A 226 9.22 3.66 10.22
CA VAL A 226 9.11 5.09 10.54
C VAL A 226 7.65 5.56 10.70
N LEU A 227 6.71 4.94 9.98
CA LEU A 227 5.29 5.32 9.96
C LEU A 227 4.46 4.77 11.12
N GLY A 228 4.90 3.71 11.80
CA GLY A 228 4.12 3.00 12.82
C GLY A 228 3.57 3.88 13.94
N PRO A 229 4.40 4.72 14.59
CA PRO A 229 3.94 5.65 15.62
C PRO A 229 2.89 6.65 15.11
N GLU A 230 3.02 7.09 13.87
CA GLU A 230 2.12 8.07 13.27
C GLU A 230 0.79 7.44 12.86
N LEU A 231 0.78 6.21 12.34
CA LEU A 231 -0.44 5.43 12.11
C LEU A 231 -1.23 5.25 13.42
N LYS A 232 -0.55 4.99 14.53
CA LYS A 232 -1.18 4.90 15.85
C LYS A 232 -1.77 6.23 16.31
N ARG A 233 -1.08 7.36 16.06
CA ARG A 233 -1.63 8.69 16.35
C ARG A 233 -2.89 8.96 15.52
N LEU A 234 -2.85 8.61 14.23
CA LEU A 234 -3.92 8.87 13.28
C LEU A 234 -5.23 8.18 13.66
N GLU A 235 -5.18 7.01 14.29
CA GLU A 235 -6.37 6.32 14.85
C GLU A 235 -7.20 7.24 15.76
N ASN A 236 -6.53 8.06 16.57
CA ASN A 236 -7.15 8.96 17.53
C ASN A 236 -7.37 10.38 16.98
N SER A 237 -7.03 10.62 15.71
CA SER A 237 -7.15 11.93 15.08
C SER A 237 -8.46 12.06 14.31
N PHE A 238 -9.15 13.20 14.51
CA PHE A 238 -10.37 13.49 13.77
C PHE A 238 -10.12 13.91 12.32
N LYS A 239 -8.91 14.37 11.98
CA LYS A 239 -8.59 14.89 10.66
C LYS A 239 -7.27 14.30 10.13
N PHE A 240 -7.32 13.88 8.88
CA PHE A 240 -6.15 13.59 8.05
C PHE A 240 -5.99 14.79 7.11
N GLU A 241 -4.84 15.46 7.16
CA GLU A 241 -4.60 16.71 6.41
C GLU A 241 -4.14 16.38 4.99
N SER A 242 -3.00 15.70 4.87
CA SER A 242 -2.45 15.19 3.60
C SER A 242 -1.44 14.08 3.89
N VAL A 243 -1.02 13.36 2.84
CA VAL A 243 0.07 12.39 2.92
C VAL A 243 1.37 13.07 3.36
N ASP A 244 1.72 14.21 2.79
CA ASP A 244 2.95 14.94 3.13
C ASP A 244 2.98 15.37 4.60
N ILE A 245 1.87 15.88 5.15
CA ILE A 245 1.81 16.25 6.58
C ILE A 245 1.89 15.01 7.48
N PHE A 246 1.30 13.89 7.05
CA PHE A 246 1.42 12.61 7.75
C PHE A 246 2.89 12.14 7.78
N LEU A 247 3.59 12.17 6.65
CA LEU A 247 5.01 11.82 6.56
C LEU A 247 5.87 12.78 7.38
N ALA A 248 5.63 14.09 7.27
CA ALA A 248 6.38 15.10 8.00
C ALA A 248 6.23 14.91 9.52
N CYS A 249 5.03 14.58 9.98
CA CYS A 249 4.82 14.17 11.36
C CYS A 249 5.66 12.92 11.68
N ALA A 250 5.51 11.83 10.93
CA ALA A 250 6.24 10.57 11.16
C ALA A 250 7.75 10.79 11.27
N PHE A 251 8.33 11.54 10.33
CA PHE A 251 9.76 11.85 10.24
C PHE A 251 10.21 12.75 11.40
N PHE A 252 9.44 13.77 11.75
CA PHE A 252 9.69 14.58 12.95
C PHE A 252 9.76 13.72 14.22
N LYS A 253 8.89 12.70 14.34
CA LYS A 253 8.90 11.80 15.51
C LYS A 253 10.09 10.84 15.50
N ALA A 254 10.55 10.44 14.32
CA ALA A 254 11.76 9.65 14.15
C ALA A 254 13.05 10.48 14.31
N GLY A 255 12.95 11.81 14.25
CA GLY A 255 14.04 12.75 14.51
C GLY A 255 14.78 13.22 13.27
N GLY A 256 14.28 12.94 12.06
CA GLY A 256 14.93 13.33 10.81
C GLY A 256 14.17 12.87 9.57
N PHE A 257 14.64 13.29 8.39
CA PHE A 257 14.09 12.90 7.11
C PHE A 257 14.43 11.44 6.76
N HIS A 258 13.49 10.72 6.13
CA HIS A 258 13.67 9.32 5.74
C HIS A 258 13.38 9.14 4.24
N GLU A 259 14.44 9.06 3.45
CA GLU A 259 14.39 8.99 1.99
C GLU A 259 13.59 7.80 1.47
N GLU A 260 13.77 6.60 2.06
CA GLU A 260 13.02 5.39 1.69
C GLU A 260 11.49 5.59 1.73
N TRP A 261 10.98 6.39 2.67
CA TRP A 261 9.54 6.66 2.81
C TRP A 261 9.09 7.93 2.09
N ALA A 262 10.02 8.76 1.63
CA ALA A 262 9.72 10.00 0.94
C ALA A 262 9.09 9.78 -0.45
N ALA A 263 9.22 8.59 -1.03
CA ALA A 263 8.54 8.20 -2.26
C ALA A 263 6.99 8.21 -2.17
N LEU A 264 6.44 8.27 -0.95
CA LEU A 264 4.99 8.48 -0.74
C LEU A 264 4.58 9.94 -0.89
N ALA A 265 5.51 10.88 -0.75
CA ALA A 265 5.22 12.31 -0.78
C ALA A 265 4.86 12.76 -2.20
N ALA A 266 4.01 13.77 -2.30
CA ALA A 266 3.77 14.45 -3.57
C ALA A 266 4.99 15.30 -3.96
N ASP A 267 5.64 15.92 -2.98
CA ASP A 267 6.83 16.75 -3.12
C ASP A 267 7.87 16.40 -2.04
N PRO A 268 8.81 15.49 -2.34
CA PRO A 268 9.85 15.05 -1.40
C PRO A 268 10.78 16.18 -0.93
N GLU A 269 11.08 17.15 -1.79
CA GLU A 269 11.98 18.26 -1.48
C GLU A 269 11.31 19.22 -0.48
N SER A 270 10.05 19.62 -0.75
CA SER A 270 9.27 20.42 0.19
C SER A 270 9.05 19.69 1.52
N LEU A 271 8.85 18.37 1.49
CA LEU A 271 8.75 17.54 2.69
C LEU A 271 10.03 17.57 3.52
N GLN A 272 11.21 17.44 2.89
CA GLN A 272 12.49 17.50 3.57
C GLN A 272 12.66 18.85 4.30
N LYS A 273 12.50 19.97 3.58
CA LYS A 273 12.58 21.32 4.16
C LYS A 273 11.58 21.48 5.31
N THR A 274 10.37 20.95 5.16
CA THR A 274 9.33 20.99 6.21
C THR A 274 9.76 20.27 7.48
N VAL A 275 10.33 19.07 7.36
CA VAL A 275 10.79 18.27 8.51
C VAL A 275 11.96 18.94 9.21
N GLU A 276 12.97 19.36 8.45
CA GLU A 276 14.15 20.05 8.96
C GLU A 276 13.76 21.34 9.68
N LEU A 277 12.94 22.18 9.04
CA LEU A 277 12.44 23.42 9.63
C LEU A 277 11.63 23.15 10.90
N ALA A 278 10.75 22.15 10.89
CA ALA A 278 9.94 21.80 12.05
C ALA A 278 10.79 21.40 13.26
N LEU A 279 11.87 20.62 13.03
CA LEU A 279 12.81 20.18 14.07
C LEU A 279 13.58 21.35 14.69
N VAL A 280 14.05 22.30 13.89
CA VAL A 280 14.83 23.46 14.38
C VAL A 280 13.94 24.57 14.96
N THR A 281 12.65 24.63 14.61
CA THR A 281 11.69 25.64 15.09
C THR A 281 10.53 25.06 15.90
N PRO A 282 10.76 24.36 17.03
CA PRO A 282 9.68 23.68 17.78
C PRO A 282 8.59 24.63 18.29
N LYS A 283 8.92 25.92 18.51
CA LYS A 283 7.95 26.96 18.95
C LYS A 283 7.29 27.71 17.80
N SER A 284 7.61 27.36 16.55
CA SER A 284 7.19 28.04 15.32
C SER A 284 7.34 29.56 15.42
N LYS A 285 8.60 29.98 15.65
CA LYS A 285 9.03 31.37 15.51
C LYS A 285 9.81 31.46 14.21
N TYR A 286 9.34 32.28 13.29
CA TYR A 286 9.96 32.51 12.00
C TYR A 286 10.36 33.97 11.93
N ASP A 287 11.62 34.24 11.60
CA ASP A 287 12.07 35.56 11.22
C ASP A 287 11.91 35.75 9.70
N ALA A 288 12.19 36.95 9.21
CA ALA A 288 12.05 37.28 7.79
C ALA A 288 12.93 36.39 6.91
N MET A 289 14.13 36.02 7.39
CA MET A 289 15.06 35.18 6.63
C MET A 289 14.54 33.74 6.50
N ILE A 290 14.04 33.14 7.59
CA ILE A 290 13.44 31.81 7.56
C ILE A 290 12.25 31.76 6.60
N LEU A 291 11.39 32.78 6.65
CA LEU A 291 10.22 32.91 5.78
C LEU A 291 10.63 33.03 4.31
N TYR A 292 11.63 33.86 4.00
CA TYR A 292 12.17 34.03 2.66
C TYR A 292 12.78 32.72 2.12
N THR A 293 13.69 32.09 2.88
CA THR A 293 14.44 30.91 2.42
C THR A 293 13.55 29.67 2.21
N ASN A 294 12.53 29.47 3.05
CA ASN A 294 11.70 28.27 3.00
C ASN A 294 10.39 28.48 2.22
N GLY A 295 9.96 29.72 2.05
CA GLY A 295 8.69 30.05 1.43
C GLY A 295 7.47 29.77 2.32
N LEU A 296 6.33 30.33 1.92
CA LEU A 296 5.10 30.31 2.70
C LEU A 296 4.60 28.90 3.05
N LYS A 297 4.55 28.01 2.04
CA LYS A 297 3.97 26.67 2.20
C LYS A 297 4.75 25.84 3.22
N VAL A 298 6.08 25.77 3.09
CA VAL A 298 6.95 25.01 3.99
C VAL A 298 6.85 25.53 5.42
N CYS A 299 6.83 26.86 5.63
CA CYS A 299 6.67 27.44 6.96
C CYS A 299 5.29 27.11 7.58
N GLN A 300 4.22 27.13 6.79
CA GLN A 300 2.89 26.74 7.26
C GLN A 300 2.81 25.25 7.59
N ASP A 301 3.38 24.39 6.75
CA ASP A 301 3.41 22.94 6.95
C ASP A 301 4.26 22.59 8.18
N ALA A 302 5.43 23.23 8.37
CA ALA A 302 6.28 23.03 9.54
C ALA A 302 5.60 23.50 10.84
N ASN A 303 4.84 24.60 10.81
CA ASN A 303 4.02 25.02 11.94
C ASN A 303 2.89 24.02 12.23
N LEU A 304 2.25 23.49 11.19
CA LEU A 304 1.19 22.48 11.34
C LEU A 304 1.73 21.20 11.98
N VAL A 305 2.90 20.72 11.54
CA VAL A 305 3.59 19.57 12.16
C VAL A 305 3.86 19.83 13.64
N ASN A 306 4.45 20.98 13.99
CA ASN A 306 4.71 21.36 15.38
C ASN A 306 3.42 21.46 16.22
N ALA A 307 2.32 21.95 15.63
CA ALA A 307 1.03 22.00 16.29
C ALA A 307 0.43 20.61 16.53
N LEU A 308 0.47 19.73 15.52
CA LEU A 308 0.03 18.33 15.64
C LEU A 308 0.88 17.53 16.64
N ARG A 309 2.12 17.97 16.89
CA ARG A 309 3.04 17.42 17.89
C ARG A 309 2.92 18.09 19.26
N GLY A 310 2.02 19.05 19.44
CA GLY A 310 1.79 19.76 20.70
C GLY A 310 2.96 20.67 21.12
N LYS A 311 3.83 21.06 20.19
CA LYS A 311 4.99 21.92 20.43
C LYS A 311 4.71 23.41 20.23
N ALA A 312 3.73 23.74 19.38
CA ALA A 312 3.31 25.11 19.07
C ALA A 312 1.79 25.21 18.87
N SER A 313 1.25 26.43 18.85
CA SER A 313 -0.10 26.68 18.36
C SER A 313 -0.12 26.77 16.83
N LYS A 314 -1.29 26.51 16.23
CA LYS A 314 -1.50 26.69 14.78
C LYS A 314 -1.58 28.19 14.46
N LYS A 315 -0.61 28.69 13.68
CA LYS A 315 -0.41 30.10 13.36
C LYS A 315 -0.51 30.40 11.85
N THR A 316 -1.21 29.56 11.09
CA THR A 316 -1.28 29.62 9.62
C THR A 316 -1.54 31.03 9.07
N ARG A 317 -2.52 31.77 9.62
CA ARG A 317 -2.84 33.15 9.18
C ARG A 317 -1.73 34.14 9.50
N LYS A 318 -1.15 34.06 10.70
CA LYS A 318 -0.07 34.95 11.13
C LYS A 318 1.16 34.80 10.22
N ILE A 319 1.56 33.56 9.95
CA ILE A 319 2.68 33.24 9.06
C ILE A 319 2.42 33.78 7.66
N LYS A 320 1.19 33.64 7.16
CA LYS A 320 0.79 34.20 5.86
C LYS A 320 0.96 35.71 5.82
N ASN A 321 0.44 36.42 6.81
CA ASN A 321 0.54 37.88 6.87
C ASN A 321 2.00 38.34 7.00
N GLU A 322 2.83 37.67 7.81
CA GLU A 322 4.25 37.99 7.95
C GLU A 322 5.03 37.74 6.64
N TYR A 323 4.68 36.70 5.89
CA TYR A 323 5.28 36.42 4.59
C TYR A 323 4.87 37.45 3.53
N GLU A 324 3.59 37.83 3.45
CA GLU A 324 3.09 38.82 2.47
C GLU A 324 3.64 40.24 2.71
N LEU A 325 4.16 40.53 3.91
CA LEU A 325 4.81 41.80 4.23
C LEU A 325 6.30 41.83 3.88
N LEU A 326 6.87 40.73 3.37
CA LEU A 326 8.28 40.70 2.99
C LEU A 326 8.51 41.58 1.74
N PRO A 327 9.59 42.39 1.71
CA PRO A 327 9.90 43.21 0.53
C PRO A 327 10.24 42.39 -0.73
N ILE A 328 10.73 41.16 -0.53
CA ILE A 328 11.08 40.18 -1.56
C ILE A 328 10.71 38.78 -1.07
N HIS A 329 10.35 37.88 -1.99
CA HIS A 329 9.86 36.54 -1.66
C HIS A 329 10.73 35.42 -2.26
N GLN A 330 11.52 35.74 -3.28
CA GLN A 330 12.42 34.83 -3.99
C GLN A 330 13.58 35.64 -4.60
N GLU A 331 14.65 34.96 -5.02
CA GLU A 331 15.84 35.60 -5.60
C GLU A 331 15.52 36.38 -6.89
N ASP A 332 14.53 35.93 -7.65
CA ASP A 332 14.11 36.62 -8.88
C ASP A 332 13.45 37.99 -8.63
N ASP A 333 13.00 38.26 -7.41
CA ASP A 333 12.46 39.56 -7.05
C ASP A 333 13.58 40.59 -6.86
N LEU A 334 14.82 40.13 -6.66
CA LEU A 334 15.99 40.98 -6.48
C LEU A 334 16.30 41.75 -7.76
N LYS A 335 16.35 43.09 -7.67
CA LYS A 335 16.59 43.93 -8.84
C LYS A 335 18.01 43.84 -9.38
N PHE A 336 18.98 43.51 -8.53
CA PHE A 336 20.38 43.35 -8.87
C PHE A 336 20.83 41.93 -8.53
N LYS A 337 21.23 41.13 -9.52
CA LYS A 337 21.53 39.71 -9.36
C LYS A 337 23.03 39.46 -9.29
N GLU A 338 23.40 38.26 -8.87
CA GLU A 338 24.80 37.80 -8.83
C GLU A 338 25.48 37.95 -10.20
N LYS A 339 24.76 37.65 -11.29
CA LYS A 339 25.27 37.82 -12.65
C LYS A 339 25.67 39.27 -12.95
N ASP A 340 24.87 40.25 -12.52
CA ASP A 340 25.16 41.67 -12.73
C ASP A 340 26.44 42.08 -11.97
N LEU A 341 26.65 41.51 -10.77
CA LEU A 341 27.86 41.71 -9.98
C LEU A 341 29.11 41.14 -10.66
N LEU A 342 29.00 39.94 -11.22
CA LEU A 342 30.09 39.28 -11.93
C LEU A 342 30.46 40.03 -13.23
N GLU A 343 29.46 40.50 -13.99
CA GLU A 343 29.69 41.32 -15.19
C GLU A 343 30.34 42.66 -14.83
N LEU A 344 29.89 43.33 -13.78
CA LEU A 344 30.46 44.61 -13.33
C LEU A 344 31.91 44.51 -12.83
N THR A 345 32.32 43.33 -12.37
CA THR A 345 33.65 43.10 -11.80
C THR A 345 34.58 42.31 -12.70
N ASN A 346 34.20 42.03 -13.96
CA ASN A 346 34.94 41.14 -14.85
C ASN A 346 35.29 39.79 -14.18
N ASN A 347 34.33 39.19 -13.47
CA ASN A 347 34.46 37.95 -12.69
C ASN A 347 35.44 38.01 -11.50
N GLN A 348 35.89 39.20 -11.06
CA GLN A 348 36.74 39.32 -9.87
C GLN A 348 35.97 39.11 -8.56
N ALA A 349 34.65 39.27 -8.56
CA ALA A 349 33.81 39.07 -7.37
C ALA A 349 33.72 37.60 -6.92
N GLY A 350 33.99 36.64 -7.80
CA GLY A 350 34.11 35.20 -7.55
C GLY A 350 33.46 34.69 -6.25
N ASP A 351 34.30 34.27 -5.30
CA ASP A 351 33.88 33.64 -4.03
C ASP A 351 33.09 34.57 -3.08
N TYR A 352 33.12 35.89 -3.30
CA TYR A 352 32.43 36.87 -2.45
C TYR A 352 31.03 37.22 -2.94
N ALA A 353 30.70 36.89 -4.20
CA ALA A 353 29.45 37.28 -4.82
C ALA A 353 28.24 36.70 -4.06
N GLU A 354 28.27 35.41 -3.71
CA GLU A 354 27.22 34.73 -2.94
C GLU A 354 27.01 35.38 -1.56
N GLN A 355 28.10 35.70 -0.86
CA GLN A 355 28.03 36.31 0.47
C GLN A 355 27.46 37.73 0.42
N ILE A 356 27.83 38.52 -0.59
CA ILE A 356 27.31 39.88 -0.79
C ILE A 356 25.83 39.84 -1.12
N ILE A 357 25.40 38.94 -2.02
CA ILE A 357 23.98 38.78 -2.35
C ILE A 357 23.19 38.33 -1.10
N HIS A 358 23.73 37.40 -0.31
CA HIS A 358 23.10 36.97 0.94
C HIS A 358 22.91 38.12 1.94
N ASP A 359 23.93 38.97 2.10
CA ASP A 359 23.86 40.13 3.01
C ASP A 359 22.92 41.22 2.48
N MET A 360 22.88 41.44 1.16
CA MET A 360 21.90 42.32 0.52
C MET A 360 20.47 41.85 0.79
N VAL A 361 20.18 40.56 0.59
CA VAL A 361 18.87 39.97 0.92
C VAL A 361 18.54 40.19 2.40
N ALA A 362 19.47 39.92 3.32
CA ALA A 362 19.25 40.12 4.75
C ALA A 362 18.93 41.58 5.10
N LYS A 363 19.60 42.54 4.45
CA LYS A 363 19.34 43.98 4.63
C LYS A 363 18.01 44.44 4.03
N ILE A 364 17.65 43.93 2.86
CA ILE A 364 16.36 44.20 2.23
C ILE A 364 15.24 43.70 3.16
N LEU A 365 15.34 42.46 3.66
CA LEU A 365 14.33 41.88 4.54
C LEU A 365 14.17 42.63 5.87
N LYS A 366 15.20 43.33 6.33
CA LYS A 366 15.16 44.22 7.51
C LYS A 366 14.69 45.65 7.19
N ASN A 367 14.40 45.97 5.93
CA ASN A 367 14.14 47.32 5.43
C ASN A 367 15.32 48.29 5.65
N GLU A 368 16.56 47.79 5.68
CA GLU A 368 17.79 48.59 5.76
C GLU A 368 18.32 49.00 4.38
N LEU A 369 17.92 48.28 3.32
CA LEU A 369 18.35 48.50 1.94
C LEU A 369 17.15 48.39 1.01
N ALA A 370 16.98 49.36 0.10
CA ALA A 370 15.91 49.32 -0.89
C ALA A 370 16.22 48.26 -1.96
N ASN A 371 15.21 47.48 -2.36
CA ASN A 371 15.30 46.58 -3.51
C ASN A 371 15.20 47.37 -4.83
N ASP A 372 16.19 48.21 -5.08
CA ASP A 372 16.36 49.04 -6.26
C ASP A 372 17.71 48.77 -6.92
N TYR A 373 17.78 48.77 -8.24
CA TYR A 373 18.99 48.36 -8.97
C TYR A 373 20.22 49.17 -8.58
N ASP A 374 20.09 50.50 -8.52
CA ASP A 374 21.23 51.39 -8.28
C ASP A 374 21.68 51.34 -6.82
N ALA A 375 20.72 51.32 -5.87
CA ALA A 375 21.02 51.17 -4.45
C ALA A 375 21.76 49.86 -4.16
N LEU A 376 21.31 48.76 -4.76
CA LEU A 376 21.90 47.44 -4.62
C LEU A 376 23.29 47.35 -5.29
N LYS A 377 23.45 47.94 -6.48
CA LYS A 377 24.74 48.03 -7.17
C LYS A 377 25.79 48.79 -6.35
N ILE A 378 25.41 49.95 -5.80
CA ILE A 378 26.30 50.77 -4.96
C ILE A 378 26.73 49.97 -3.72
N TYR A 379 25.78 49.29 -3.08
CA TYR A 379 26.06 48.43 -1.93
C TYR A 379 27.08 47.34 -2.26
N ALA A 380 26.87 46.62 -3.36
CA ALA A 380 27.73 45.52 -3.78
C ALA A 380 29.16 45.99 -4.11
N ILE A 381 29.29 47.13 -4.82
CA ILE A 381 30.60 47.72 -5.13
C ILE A 381 31.35 48.14 -3.85
N ASN A 382 30.64 48.75 -2.89
CA ASN A 382 31.26 49.15 -1.62
C ASN A 382 31.68 47.94 -0.78
N SER A 383 30.86 46.89 -0.75
CA SER A 383 31.18 45.64 -0.05
C SER A 383 32.44 44.98 -0.63
N LEU A 384 32.60 44.98 -1.97
CA LEU A 384 33.80 44.45 -2.63
C LEU A 384 35.08 45.27 -2.39
N ARG A 385 34.93 46.56 -2.11
CA ARG A 385 36.06 47.43 -1.72
C ARG A 385 36.50 47.12 -0.29
N GLU A 386 35.55 46.88 0.61
CA GLU A 386 35.83 46.51 2.00
C GLU A 386 36.52 45.15 2.11
N THR A 387 36.20 44.20 1.22
CA THR A 387 36.89 42.90 1.14
C THR A 387 38.24 42.95 0.42
N GLY A 388 38.61 44.10 -0.16
CA GLY A 388 39.89 44.29 -0.86
C GLY A 388 39.98 43.71 -2.27
N VAL A 389 38.85 43.28 -2.85
CA VAL A 389 38.77 42.71 -4.21
C VAL A 389 38.87 43.79 -5.28
N LEU A 390 38.26 44.96 -5.02
CA LEU A 390 38.38 46.14 -5.88
C LEU A 390 39.34 47.17 -5.26
N PRO A 391 40.21 47.83 -6.05
CA PRO A 391 41.08 48.88 -5.54
C PRO A 391 40.26 50.05 -5.00
N SER A 392 40.69 50.61 -3.87
CA SER A 392 40.13 51.84 -3.31
C SER A 392 40.32 52.99 -4.29
N LEU A 393 39.24 53.74 -4.61
CA LEU A 393 39.34 54.92 -5.46
C LEU A 393 40.29 55.95 -4.86
N SER A 394 41.25 56.44 -5.66
CA SER A 394 41.88 57.74 -5.41
C SER A 394 40.87 58.84 -5.76
N THR A 395 40.26 59.42 -4.73
CA THR A 395 39.58 60.74 -4.69
C THR A 395 38.96 61.26 -6.00
N ASN A 396 37.64 61.13 -6.11
CA ASN A 396 36.65 62.09 -6.65
C ASN A 396 35.49 61.34 -7.31
N GLU A 397 34.52 60.93 -6.49
CA GLU A 397 33.08 60.85 -6.78
C GLU A 397 32.41 60.27 -5.52
N ASP A 398 32.24 61.13 -4.52
CA ASP A 398 31.41 60.85 -3.36
C ASP A 398 29.95 60.85 -3.81
N TYR A 399 29.39 59.67 -4.10
CA TYR A 399 27.95 59.51 -3.99
C TYR A 399 27.62 59.13 -2.54
N ARG A 400 27.29 60.16 -1.74
CA ARG A 400 26.56 59.99 -0.48
C ARG A 400 25.08 59.82 -0.83
N PRO A 401 24.41 58.70 -0.49
CA PRO A 401 22.96 58.72 -0.47
C PRO A 401 22.54 59.71 0.62
N GLU A 402 21.75 60.71 0.26
CA GLU A 402 21.06 61.54 1.24
C GLU A 402 20.15 60.60 2.05
N THR A 403 20.51 60.38 3.31
CA THR A 403 19.57 59.88 4.31
C THR A 403 18.55 60.98 4.59
N GLU A 404 17.61 61.20 3.67
CA GLU A 404 16.34 61.77 4.08
C GLU A 404 15.63 60.71 4.95
N PRO A 405 15.25 61.04 6.20
CA PRO A 405 14.38 60.14 6.94
C PRO A 405 13.10 59.97 6.14
N ILE A 406 12.71 58.72 5.89
CA ILE A 406 11.43 58.37 5.28
C ILE A 406 10.35 59.12 6.08
N LYS A 407 9.71 60.12 5.45
CA LYS A 407 8.56 60.81 6.01
C LYS A 407 7.51 59.75 6.33
N ALA A 408 7.10 59.72 7.59
CA ALA A 408 5.89 59.02 7.99
C ALA A 408 4.77 59.44 7.03
N TYR A 409 4.14 58.47 6.36
CA TYR A 409 2.89 58.69 5.65
C TYR A 409 1.86 59.15 6.69
N GLN A 410 1.67 60.48 6.80
CA GLN A 410 0.48 61.05 7.38
C GLN A 410 -0.64 60.90 6.36
N SER A 411 -1.53 59.96 6.63
CA SER A 411 -2.86 59.95 6.02
C SER A 411 -3.57 61.25 6.38
N SER A 412 -3.98 61.99 5.35
CA SER A 412 -4.91 63.10 5.48
C SER A 412 -6.24 62.67 4.86
N GLU A 413 -7.19 62.28 5.71
CA GLU A 413 -8.49 62.96 5.84
C GLU A 413 -9.29 62.34 7.01
N PRO A 414 -10.09 63.14 7.73
CA PRO A 414 -10.65 62.78 9.02
C PRO A 414 -11.95 61.99 8.84
N VAL A 415 -12.00 60.75 9.33
CA VAL A 415 -13.27 60.09 9.62
C VAL A 415 -13.65 60.42 11.06
N GLN A 416 -14.83 61.00 11.19
CA GLN A 416 -15.44 61.51 12.41
C GLN A 416 -15.40 60.52 13.57
N ALA A 417 -15.17 61.08 14.76
CA ALA A 417 -15.34 60.41 16.04
C ALA A 417 -16.74 59.78 16.13
N ILE A 418 -16.78 58.46 16.25
CA ILE A 418 -17.94 57.74 16.77
C ILE A 418 -17.58 57.39 18.22
N GLN A 419 -18.43 57.89 19.11
CA GLN A 419 -18.38 57.76 20.55
C GLN A 419 -18.22 56.31 20.99
N GLU A 420 -17.39 56.11 22.01
CA GLU A 420 -17.48 54.97 22.92
C GLU A 420 -18.92 54.87 23.43
N VAL A 421 -19.66 53.90 22.90
CA VAL A 421 -20.88 53.41 23.54
C VAL A 421 -20.47 52.18 24.33
N SER A 422 -20.41 52.39 25.63
CA SER A 422 -20.47 51.37 26.68
C SER A 422 -21.59 50.38 26.38
N GLU A 423 -21.24 49.10 26.18
CA GLU A 423 -22.23 48.03 26.21
C GLU A 423 -22.65 47.77 27.67
N PRO A 424 -23.96 47.75 27.96
CA PRO A 424 -24.47 47.62 29.31
C PRO A 424 -24.46 46.16 29.77
N GLU A 425 -24.19 46.01 31.06
CA GLU A 425 -24.56 44.85 31.87
C GLU A 425 -26.00 44.42 31.57
N THR A 426 -26.18 43.21 31.04
CA THR A 426 -27.51 42.59 31.03
C THR A 426 -27.67 41.78 32.31
N GLN A 427 -28.35 42.43 33.25
CA GLN A 427 -28.94 41.83 34.43
C GLN A 427 -29.91 40.70 34.08
N ALA A 428 -30.00 39.79 35.05
CA ALA A 428 -31.03 38.78 35.20
C ALA A 428 -32.44 39.30 34.92
N SER A 429 -33.24 38.49 34.22
CA SER A 429 -34.69 38.61 34.24
C SER A 429 -35.30 37.24 34.56
N ALA A 430 -36.02 37.23 35.67
CA ALA A 430 -36.94 36.20 36.11
C ALA A 430 -38.31 36.34 35.39
N TYR A 431 -39.22 35.42 35.70
CA TYR A 431 -40.61 35.24 35.22
C TYR A 431 -40.73 34.39 33.92
N ALA A 432 -41.60 33.37 33.81
CA ALA A 432 -42.60 32.80 34.71
C ALA A 432 -43.03 31.39 34.21
N THR A 433 -43.37 30.54 35.18
CA THR A 433 -44.40 29.47 35.24
C THR A 433 -45.38 29.35 34.05
N GLN A 434 -45.81 28.21 33.47
CA GLN A 434 -46.26 26.86 33.90
C GLN A 434 -46.41 25.94 32.64
N PRO A 435 -47.00 24.71 32.63
CA PRO A 435 -47.18 23.65 33.65
C PRO A 435 -46.59 22.28 33.24
N LYS A 436 -46.60 21.37 34.22
CA LYS A 436 -46.17 19.97 34.21
C LYS A 436 -47.00 19.06 33.27
N ASN A 437 -46.33 18.08 32.67
CA ASN A 437 -46.90 16.74 32.42
C ASN A 437 -45.82 15.66 32.70
N PRO A 438 -46.20 14.47 33.18
CA PRO A 438 -45.34 13.63 34.02
C PRO A 438 -44.40 12.74 33.21
N GLN A 439 -43.13 12.65 33.63
CA GLN A 439 -42.22 11.56 33.25
C GLN A 439 -42.02 10.59 34.43
N PRO A 440 -41.87 9.28 34.15
CA PRO A 440 -41.87 8.24 35.16
C PRO A 440 -40.56 8.18 35.95
N SER A 441 -40.68 7.76 37.21
CA SER A 441 -39.61 7.57 38.18
C SER A 441 -38.50 6.65 37.66
N PHE A 442 -37.32 7.20 37.40
CA PHE A 442 -36.08 6.45 37.31
C PHE A 442 -35.40 6.44 38.69
N GLN A 443 -35.14 5.24 39.20
CA GLN A 443 -34.38 4.98 40.42
C GLN A 443 -32.99 5.64 40.33
N GLN A 444 -32.55 6.26 41.42
CA GLN A 444 -31.20 6.83 41.54
C GLN A 444 -30.13 5.74 41.32
N PRO A 445 -29.00 6.03 40.65
CA PRO A 445 -27.90 5.08 40.53
C PRO A 445 -27.24 4.83 41.91
N PRO A 446 -26.61 3.65 42.13
CA PRO A 446 -25.95 3.35 43.39
C PRO A 446 -24.82 4.35 43.66
N ALA A 447 -24.63 4.69 44.93
CA ALA A 447 -23.62 5.64 45.37
C ALA A 447 -22.22 5.24 44.85
N LEU A 448 -21.39 6.24 44.55
CA LEU A 448 -20.04 6.14 43.98
C LEU A 448 -19.13 5.09 44.66
N ALA A 449 -19.39 4.77 45.93
CA ALA A 449 -18.69 3.77 46.72
C ALA A 449 -18.94 2.31 46.24
N ASP A 450 -20.15 2.00 45.76
CA ASP A 450 -20.49 0.65 45.29
C ASP A 450 -19.88 0.36 43.91
N GLN A 451 -19.79 1.37 43.04
CA GLN A 451 -19.07 1.25 41.76
C GLN A 451 -17.56 1.03 41.95
N GLN A 452 -16.96 1.67 42.96
CA GLN A 452 -15.54 1.47 43.27
C GLN A 452 -15.27 0.08 43.85
N ARG A 453 -16.17 -0.44 44.70
CA ARG A 453 -16.09 -1.84 45.18
C ARG A 453 -16.22 -2.84 44.05
N LEU A 454 -17.22 -2.69 43.17
CA LEU A 454 -17.44 -3.60 42.04
C LEU A 454 -16.26 -3.58 41.05
N ASN A 455 -15.69 -2.41 40.78
CA ASN A 455 -14.50 -2.28 39.92
C ASN A 455 -13.24 -2.91 40.54
N ASN A 456 -13.10 -2.87 41.86
CA ASN A 456 -11.99 -3.52 42.55
C ASN A 456 -12.14 -5.04 42.57
N GLU A 457 -13.36 -5.57 42.75
CA GLU A 457 -13.65 -7.01 42.63
C GLU A 457 -13.43 -7.52 41.19
N LEU A 458 -13.86 -6.75 40.19
CA LEU A 458 -13.60 -7.05 38.77
C LEU A 458 -12.09 -7.12 38.48
N ARG A 459 -11.30 -6.14 38.94
CA ARG A 459 -9.83 -6.14 38.79
C ARG A 459 -9.11 -7.28 39.49
N GLN A 460 -9.67 -7.78 40.60
CA GLN A 460 -9.12 -8.96 41.30
C GLN A 460 -9.49 -10.28 40.62
N SER A 461 -10.62 -10.32 39.90
CA SER A 461 -11.09 -11.51 39.16
C SER A 461 -10.50 -11.65 37.74
N GLU A 462 -10.08 -10.55 37.11
CA GLU A 462 -9.49 -10.52 35.75
C GLU A 462 -8.26 -11.45 35.57
N PRO A 463 -7.29 -11.52 36.49
CA PRO A 463 -6.14 -12.42 36.34
C PRO A 463 -6.54 -13.90 36.41
N ILE A 464 -7.54 -14.22 37.24
CA ILE A 464 -8.04 -15.59 37.45
C ILE A 464 -8.82 -16.06 36.23
N ILE A 465 -9.64 -15.19 35.64
CA ILE A 465 -10.40 -15.47 34.41
C ILE A 465 -9.45 -15.58 33.21
N SER A 466 -8.42 -14.73 33.13
CA SER A 466 -7.38 -14.80 32.08
C SER A 466 -6.60 -16.12 32.14
N GLY A 467 -6.16 -16.54 33.33
CA GLY A 467 -5.45 -17.80 33.51
C GLY A 467 -6.29 -19.04 33.20
N TYR A 468 -7.59 -19.04 33.56
CA TYR A 468 -8.51 -20.13 33.20
C TYR A 468 -8.82 -20.17 31.70
N ALA A 469 -8.90 -19.02 31.04
CA ALA A 469 -9.09 -18.92 29.60
C ALA A 469 -7.85 -19.41 28.84
N GLU A 470 -6.64 -19.07 29.29
CA GLU A 470 -5.37 -19.55 28.73
C GLU A 470 -5.21 -21.06 28.87
N LEU A 471 -5.55 -21.65 30.02
CA LEU A 471 -5.56 -23.10 30.23
C LEU A 471 -6.56 -23.82 29.33
N LYS A 472 -7.76 -23.26 29.14
CA LYS A 472 -8.75 -23.83 28.19
C LYS A 472 -8.31 -23.67 26.74
N LEU A 473 -7.62 -22.57 26.39
CA LEU A 473 -7.06 -22.37 25.06
C LEU A 473 -5.96 -23.39 24.76
N ASP A 474 -5.03 -23.64 25.68
CA ASP A 474 -3.98 -24.67 25.52
C ASP A 474 -4.59 -26.08 25.33
N GLN A 475 -5.64 -26.40 26.09
CA GLN A 475 -6.37 -27.67 25.93
C GLN A 475 -7.08 -27.79 24.57
N ILE A 476 -7.63 -26.70 24.05
CA ILE A 476 -8.24 -26.65 22.72
C ILE A 476 -7.16 -26.76 21.63
N GLU A 477 -6.02 -26.10 21.81
CA GLU A 477 -4.88 -26.15 20.87
C GLU A 477 -4.31 -27.56 20.75
N ARG A 478 -4.13 -28.28 21.86
CA ARG A 478 -3.72 -29.69 21.82
C ARG A 478 -4.72 -30.57 21.08
N ARG A 479 -6.03 -30.37 21.29
CA ARG A 479 -7.07 -31.11 20.56
C ARG A 479 -7.09 -30.81 19.08
N ILE A 480 -6.88 -29.54 18.68
CA ILE A 480 -6.78 -29.15 17.28
C ILE A 480 -5.55 -29.81 16.65
N TYR A 481 -4.40 -29.77 17.32
CA TYR A 481 -3.18 -30.41 16.84
C TYR A 481 -3.34 -31.92 16.64
N GLU A 482 -3.98 -32.62 17.58
CA GLU A 482 -4.29 -34.05 17.44
C GLU A 482 -5.26 -34.33 16.29
N GLN A 483 -6.25 -33.47 16.06
CA GLN A 483 -7.16 -33.59 14.93
C GLN A 483 -6.47 -33.34 13.59
N GLU A 484 -5.57 -32.36 13.51
CA GLU A 484 -4.77 -32.08 12.31
C GLU A 484 -3.85 -33.26 11.98
N LYS A 485 -3.19 -33.85 12.98
CA LYS A 485 -2.38 -35.06 12.79
C LYS A 485 -3.23 -36.22 12.26
N ARG A 486 -4.42 -36.46 12.83
CA ARG A 486 -5.36 -37.48 12.34
C ARG A 486 -5.85 -37.20 10.91
N LEU A 487 -6.04 -35.94 10.54
CA LEU A 487 -6.45 -35.56 9.19
C LEU A 487 -5.33 -35.87 8.20
N GLN A 488 -4.08 -35.53 8.53
CA GLN A 488 -2.91 -35.84 7.71
C GLN A 488 -2.72 -37.35 7.52
N GLU A 489 -2.91 -38.15 8.58
CA GLU A 489 -2.87 -39.61 8.51
C GLU A 489 -3.98 -40.16 7.59
N LYS A 490 -5.19 -39.58 7.64
CA LYS A 490 -6.30 -39.96 6.75
C LYS A 490 -6.05 -39.56 5.30
N ASP A 491 -5.54 -38.36 5.04
CA ASP A 491 -5.21 -37.90 3.69
C ASP A 491 -4.10 -38.74 3.06
N ALA A 492 -3.10 -39.14 3.85
CA ALA A 492 -2.08 -40.10 3.41
C ALA A 492 -2.71 -41.45 3.03
N LYS A 493 -3.65 -41.95 3.84
CA LYS A 493 -4.36 -43.21 3.59
C LYS A 493 -5.30 -43.14 2.38
N ILE A 494 -5.96 -42.00 2.16
CA ILE A 494 -6.80 -41.78 0.97
C ILE A 494 -5.93 -41.84 -0.29
N LYS A 495 -4.78 -41.16 -0.30
CA LYS A 495 -3.84 -41.24 -1.44
C LYS A 495 -3.33 -42.66 -1.70
N GLU A 496 -3.06 -43.41 -0.63
CA GLU A 496 -2.66 -44.81 -0.75
C GLU A 496 -3.78 -45.67 -1.38
N LEU A 497 -5.03 -45.49 -0.94
CA LEU A 497 -6.19 -46.19 -1.49
C LEU A 497 -6.49 -45.79 -2.93
N GLU A 498 -6.42 -44.50 -3.27
CA GLU A 498 -6.57 -44.00 -4.63
C GLU A 498 -5.52 -44.61 -5.56
N ARG A 499 -4.27 -44.71 -5.08
CA ARG A 499 -3.18 -45.37 -5.80
C ARG A 499 -3.41 -46.86 -5.98
N GLN A 500 -3.86 -47.57 -4.95
CA GLN A 500 -4.20 -48.99 -5.04
C GLN A 500 -5.35 -49.23 -6.04
N ALA A 501 -6.39 -48.39 -6.01
CA ALA A 501 -7.48 -48.45 -6.96
C ALA A 501 -7.01 -48.19 -8.40
N LEU A 502 -6.08 -47.24 -8.58
CA LEU A 502 -5.47 -46.94 -9.87
C LEU A 502 -4.64 -48.13 -10.40
N GLN A 503 -3.87 -48.78 -9.52
CA GLN A 503 -3.07 -49.96 -9.85
C GLN A 503 -3.95 -51.16 -10.25
N LEU A 504 -5.02 -51.42 -9.50
CA LEU A 504 -5.99 -52.47 -9.81
C LEU A 504 -6.69 -52.22 -11.16
N LYS A 505 -7.02 -50.96 -11.46
CA LYS A 505 -7.62 -50.59 -12.74
C LYS A 505 -6.65 -50.82 -13.90
N LEU A 506 -5.40 -50.39 -13.74
CA LEU A 506 -4.34 -50.63 -14.73
C LEU A 506 -4.14 -52.12 -14.99
N ASP A 507 -4.05 -52.94 -13.94
CA ASP A 507 -3.86 -54.38 -14.09
C ASP A 507 -5.09 -55.06 -14.71
N SER A 508 -6.31 -54.58 -14.43
CA SER A 508 -7.54 -55.02 -15.10
C SER A 508 -7.52 -54.71 -16.60
N ASP A 509 -7.20 -53.47 -16.97
CA ASP A 509 -7.16 -53.02 -18.37
C ASP A 509 -6.08 -53.79 -19.16
N VAL A 510 -4.89 -53.97 -18.57
CA VAL A 510 -3.80 -54.77 -19.15
C VAL A 510 -4.23 -56.23 -19.33
N ASN A 511 -4.84 -56.86 -18.32
CA ASN A 511 -5.27 -58.26 -18.42
C ASN A 511 -6.35 -58.46 -19.49
N SER A 512 -7.25 -57.48 -19.67
CA SER A 512 -8.26 -57.51 -20.73
C SER A 512 -7.62 -57.48 -22.13
N LEU A 513 -6.69 -56.55 -22.36
CA LEU A 513 -5.95 -56.43 -23.62
C LEU A 513 -5.09 -57.67 -23.91
N VAL A 514 -4.40 -58.20 -22.90
CA VAL A 514 -3.61 -59.43 -23.03
C VAL A 514 -4.51 -60.61 -23.38
N GLY A 515 -5.68 -60.73 -22.77
CA GLY A 515 -6.66 -61.77 -23.07
C GLY A 515 -7.11 -61.75 -24.53
N GLN A 516 -7.52 -60.57 -25.02
CA GLN A 516 -7.96 -60.39 -26.41
C GLN A 516 -6.85 -60.73 -27.42
N ASN A 517 -5.62 -60.28 -27.17
CA ASN A 517 -4.52 -60.54 -28.10
C ASN A 517 -4.01 -61.99 -28.04
N LEU A 518 -4.07 -62.67 -26.90
CA LEU A 518 -3.74 -64.09 -26.81
C LEU A 518 -4.76 -64.96 -27.56
N GLU A 519 -6.03 -64.55 -27.61
CA GLU A 519 -7.06 -65.23 -28.39
C GLU A 519 -6.81 -65.07 -29.90
N MET A 520 -6.51 -63.85 -30.35
CA MET A 520 -6.11 -63.60 -31.74
C MET A 520 -4.84 -64.36 -32.15
N LEU A 521 -3.81 -64.39 -31.31
CA LEU A 521 -2.56 -65.10 -31.58
C LEU A 521 -2.75 -66.62 -31.63
N LYS A 522 -3.70 -67.15 -30.86
CA LYS A 522 -4.11 -68.56 -30.92
C LYS A 522 -4.82 -68.86 -32.24
N ASP A 523 -5.72 -68.00 -32.69
CA ASP A 523 -6.41 -68.16 -33.98
C ASP A 523 -5.45 -68.09 -35.19
N MET A 524 -4.29 -67.44 -35.01
CA MET A 524 -3.21 -67.37 -35.98
C MET A 524 -2.19 -68.53 -35.89
N ASN A 525 -2.43 -69.55 -35.04
CA ASN A 525 -1.52 -70.68 -34.80
C ASN A 525 -0.11 -70.27 -34.31
N TYR A 526 0.00 -69.18 -33.52
CA TYR A 526 1.30 -68.65 -33.07
C TYR A 526 1.95 -69.47 -31.93
N PHE A 527 1.17 -70.24 -31.17
CA PHE A 527 1.68 -71.13 -30.12
C PHE A 527 0.73 -72.32 -29.90
N ASP A 528 1.30 -73.51 -29.62
CA ASP A 528 0.54 -74.75 -29.42
C ASP A 528 0.63 -75.30 -27.98
N LYS A 529 1.66 -74.89 -27.21
CA LYS A 529 1.91 -75.39 -25.85
C LYS A 529 1.52 -74.37 -24.77
N SER A 530 1.03 -74.85 -23.61
CA SER A 530 0.62 -73.98 -22.51
C SER A 530 1.79 -73.16 -21.92
N THR A 531 3.01 -73.67 -22.03
CA THR A 531 4.25 -72.99 -21.60
C THR A 531 4.60 -71.80 -22.50
N GLU A 532 4.36 -71.90 -23.81
CA GLU A 532 4.57 -70.81 -24.77
C GLU A 532 3.52 -69.71 -24.56
N LYS A 533 2.26 -70.08 -24.34
CA LYS A 533 1.18 -69.15 -23.99
C LYS A 533 1.50 -68.33 -22.73
N ALA A 534 2.08 -68.96 -21.71
CA ALA A 534 2.44 -68.28 -20.46
C ALA A 534 3.59 -67.27 -20.67
N ALA A 535 4.59 -67.60 -21.49
CA ALA A 535 5.69 -66.70 -21.83
C ALA A 535 5.20 -65.48 -22.62
N VAL A 536 4.40 -65.69 -23.66
CA VAL A 536 3.81 -64.63 -24.49
C VAL A 536 2.86 -63.74 -23.66
N SER A 537 2.07 -64.33 -22.76
CA SER A 537 1.21 -63.57 -21.84
C SER A 537 2.01 -62.62 -20.95
N LYS A 538 3.18 -63.05 -20.48
CA LYS A 538 4.04 -62.24 -19.62
C LYS A 538 4.64 -61.06 -20.39
N GLU A 539 5.15 -61.29 -21.59
CA GLU A 539 5.70 -60.23 -22.45
C GLU A 539 4.64 -59.18 -22.83
N LEU A 540 3.43 -59.62 -23.21
CA LEU A 540 2.34 -58.70 -23.53
C LEU A 540 1.92 -57.86 -22.33
N LYS A 541 1.91 -58.42 -21.12
CA LYS A 541 1.62 -57.66 -19.89
C LYS A 541 2.62 -56.54 -19.68
N ASP A 542 3.91 -56.81 -19.86
CA ASP A 542 4.97 -55.82 -19.66
C ASP A 542 4.91 -54.71 -20.73
N ILE A 543 4.63 -55.07 -21.99
CA ILE A 543 4.47 -54.13 -23.10
C ILE A 543 3.26 -53.21 -22.87
N TYR A 544 2.07 -53.77 -22.61
CA TYR A 544 0.86 -52.95 -22.43
C TYR A 544 0.93 -52.09 -21.18
N LYS A 545 1.52 -52.59 -20.09
CA LYS A 545 1.74 -51.80 -18.88
C LYS A 545 2.66 -50.61 -19.14
N GLY A 546 3.72 -50.80 -19.93
CA GLY A 546 4.59 -49.72 -20.39
C GLY A 546 3.90 -48.70 -21.31
N LEU A 547 3.09 -49.17 -22.26
CA LEU A 547 2.36 -48.29 -23.20
C LEU A 547 1.31 -47.44 -22.49
N ILE A 548 0.47 -48.04 -21.65
CA ILE A 548 -0.62 -47.33 -20.96
C ILE A 548 -0.07 -46.29 -19.99
N THR A 549 0.97 -46.65 -19.22
CA THR A 549 1.60 -45.71 -18.27
C THR A 549 2.32 -44.54 -18.94
N ASN A 550 2.76 -44.70 -20.19
CA ASN A 550 3.38 -43.62 -20.99
C ASN A 550 2.35 -42.74 -21.71
N ALA A 551 1.28 -43.35 -22.24
CA ALA A 551 0.29 -42.69 -23.07
C ALA A 551 -0.75 -41.90 -22.26
N ASP A 552 -1.22 -42.45 -21.13
CA ASP A 552 -2.26 -41.82 -20.33
C ASP A 552 -1.65 -41.08 -19.12
N PRO A 553 -1.78 -39.73 -19.06
CA PRO A 553 -1.27 -38.91 -17.95
C PRO A 553 -1.73 -39.37 -16.56
N LYS A 554 -2.91 -40.01 -16.48
CA LYS A 554 -3.50 -40.48 -15.23
C LYS A 554 -2.65 -41.53 -14.53
N TYR A 555 -1.89 -42.35 -15.27
CA TYR A 555 -1.08 -43.44 -14.72
C TYR A 555 0.40 -43.08 -14.54
N ARG A 556 0.83 -41.86 -14.91
CA ARG A 556 2.24 -41.42 -14.76
C ARG A 556 2.75 -41.45 -13.32
N ALA A 557 1.87 -41.18 -12.35
CA ALA A 557 2.21 -41.25 -10.92
C ALA A 557 2.65 -42.65 -10.45
N LEU A 558 2.30 -43.72 -11.19
CA LEU A 558 2.75 -45.09 -10.89
C LEU A 558 4.15 -45.38 -11.47
N LYS A 559 4.60 -44.60 -12.46
CA LYS A 559 5.90 -44.78 -13.13
C LYS A 559 7.05 -44.18 -12.31
N GLU A 560 6.86 -42.98 -11.76
CA GLU A 560 7.88 -42.25 -10.99
C GLU A 560 8.37 -43.00 -9.73
N ASP A 561 7.57 -43.94 -9.22
CA ASP A 561 7.94 -44.75 -8.05
C ASP A 561 8.62 -46.07 -8.42
N LYS A 562 8.38 -46.61 -9.62
CA LYS A 562 9.15 -47.77 -10.11
C LYS A 562 10.61 -47.35 -10.32
N ASP A 563 10.81 -46.17 -10.91
CA ASP A 563 12.12 -45.55 -11.10
C ASP A 563 12.82 -45.09 -9.78
N LYS A 564 12.08 -45.00 -8.66
CA LYS A 564 12.65 -44.75 -7.31
C LYS A 564 12.98 -46.04 -6.58
N ASN A 565 12.10 -47.03 -6.59
CA ASN A 565 12.35 -48.34 -5.97
C ASN A 565 13.47 -49.12 -6.70
N ASP A 566 13.63 -48.93 -8.01
CA ASP A 566 14.74 -49.49 -8.79
C ASP A 566 16.06 -48.71 -8.61
N LYS A 567 16.04 -47.58 -7.88
CA LYS A 567 17.25 -46.82 -7.47
C LYS A 567 17.61 -47.01 -5.99
N GLU A 568 16.69 -47.51 -5.17
CA GLU A 568 16.91 -47.81 -3.75
C GLU A 568 17.23 -49.31 -3.49
N ASN A 569 16.97 -50.19 -4.44
CA ASN A 569 17.48 -51.58 -4.49
C ASN A 569 18.63 -51.70 -5.48
#